data_AF-A0A2N1PVU3-F1
#
_entry.id   AF-A0A2N1PVU3-F1
#
_cell.length_a   1.000
_cell.length_b   1.000
_cell.length_c   1.000
_cell.angle_alpha   90.00
_cell.angle_beta   90.00
_cell.angle_gamma   90.00
#
_symmetry.space_group_name_H-M   'P 1'
#
loop_
_entity.id
_entity.type
_entity.pdbx_description
1 polymer ?
#
loop_
_entity_poly.entity_id
_entity_poly.type
_entity_poly.pdbx_seq_one_letter_code
_entity_poly.pdbx_strand_id
1 'polypeptide(L)'
;IAEIIAIPGLINVDFADVRTVMENKGTALMGIGIASGEDRAIEAARKAIHSKLLEVSIDGATDAIVNITSGTNITLFETEQALSEIRNSTDRDLNIIYGTTVNQDLDDELIVTVIATGYELKAKDSTIENLASEIFNKTSDEQLKLTRSGLKNQDYEEQDDDVFDKPQEGKKRSIPSWLAKKGKF
;
A
#
# COMPACT_ATOMS: atom_id res chain seq x y z
N ILE A 1 -12.88 4.73 -8.88
CA ILE A 1 -13.08 5.39 -7.56
C ILE A 1 -14.18 6.42 -7.64
N ALA A 2 -14.10 7.41 -8.53
CA ALA A 2 -15.15 8.43 -8.65
C ALA A 2 -16.55 7.85 -8.83
N GLU A 3 -16.71 6.68 -9.46
CA GLU A 3 -18.03 6.03 -9.65
C GLU A 3 -18.80 5.80 -8.35
N ILE A 4 -18.16 5.39 -7.25
CA ILE A 4 -18.84 5.12 -5.97
C ILE A 4 -19.36 6.40 -5.27
N ILE A 5 -18.92 7.58 -5.74
CA ILE A 5 -19.27 8.90 -5.19
C ILE A 5 -20.13 9.70 -6.18
N ALA A 6 -19.81 9.62 -7.46
CA ALA A 6 -20.35 10.48 -8.51
C ALA A 6 -21.58 9.88 -9.19
N ILE A 7 -21.73 8.55 -9.18
CA ILE A 7 -22.87 7.87 -9.78
C ILE A 7 -23.76 7.38 -8.62
N PRO A 8 -25.02 7.87 -8.53
CA PRO A 8 -25.95 7.37 -7.52
C PRO A 8 -26.18 5.87 -7.72
N GLY A 9 -25.74 5.09 -6.73
CA GLY A 9 -26.00 3.66 -6.64
C GLY A 9 -27.27 3.32 -5.84
N LEU A 10 -27.60 2.03 -5.74
CA LEU A 10 -28.56 1.53 -4.76
C LEU A 10 -28.08 1.77 -3.33
N ILE A 11 -26.78 1.56 -3.11
CA ILE A 11 -26.10 1.83 -1.85
C ILE A 11 -25.02 2.83 -2.17
N ASN A 12 -25.21 4.06 -1.69
CA ASN A 12 -24.27 5.15 -1.93
C ASN A 12 -23.30 5.28 -0.76
N VAL A 13 -22.08 5.67 -1.08
CA VAL A 13 -21.05 6.03 -0.10
C VAL A 13 -20.84 7.53 -0.19
N ASP A 14 -20.60 8.19 0.94
CA ASP A 14 -20.29 9.62 0.94
C ASP A 14 -18.78 9.91 0.75
N PHE A 15 -18.46 11.17 0.45
CA PHE A 15 -17.07 11.58 0.27
C PHE A 15 -16.25 11.52 1.56
N ALA A 16 -16.86 11.70 2.73
CA ALA A 16 -16.16 11.71 4.00
C ALA A 16 -15.67 10.31 4.38
N ASP A 17 -16.49 9.29 4.13
CA ASP A 17 -16.19 7.87 4.28
C ASP A 17 -15.02 7.47 3.38
N VAL A 18 -15.11 7.78 2.08
CA VAL A 18 -14.02 7.48 1.13
C VAL A 18 -12.74 8.23 1.50
N ARG A 19 -12.84 9.51 1.88
CA ARG A 19 -11.68 10.28 2.32
C ARG A 19 -10.99 9.65 3.52
N THR A 20 -11.75 9.17 4.50
CA THR A 20 -11.19 8.54 5.72
C THR A 20 -10.39 7.28 5.42
N VAL A 21 -10.81 6.50 4.41
CA VAL A 21 -10.12 5.28 3.98
C VAL A 21 -8.98 5.54 2.99
N MET A 22 -8.91 6.71 2.36
CA MET A 22 -7.84 7.01 1.41
C MET A 22 -6.77 7.98 1.96
N GLU A 23 -7.14 8.89 2.85
CA GLU A 23 -6.27 9.96 3.32
C GLU A 23 -5.22 9.45 4.30
N ASN A 24 -3.93 9.72 4.01
CA ASN A 24 -2.78 9.33 4.84
C ASN A 24 -2.64 7.81 5.10
N LYS A 25 -3.26 6.96 4.26
CA LYS A 25 -3.24 5.49 4.41
C LYS A 25 -2.09 4.79 3.66
N GLY A 26 -1.15 5.58 3.13
CA GLY A 26 0.04 5.07 2.46
C GLY A 26 -0.27 4.45 1.10
N THR A 27 0.24 3.25 0.86
CA THR A 27 0.07 2.54 -0.42
C THR A 27 -1.35 2.02 -0.57
N ALA A 28 -1.90 2.16 -1.77
CA ALA A 28 -3.18 1.58 -2.16
C ALA A 28 -2.97 0.54 -3.26
N LEU A 29 -3.73 -0.54 -3.22
CA LEU A 29 -3.78 -1.58 -4.23
C LEU A 29 -5.19 -1.69 -4.78
N MET A 30 -5.33 -1.94 -6.08
CA MET A 30 -6.63 -2.05 -6.74
C MET A 30 -6.75 -3.37 -7.48
N GLY A 31 -7.86 -4.05 -7.26
CA GLY A 31 -8.22 -5.29 -7.93
C GLY A 31 -9.60 -5.19 -8.56
N ILE A 32 -9.76 -5.75 -9.75
CA ILE A 32 -11.05 -5.79 -10.45
C ILE A 32 -11.33 -7.24 -10.85
N GLY A 33 -12.56 -7.68 -10.61
CA GLY A 33 -13.05 -8.99 -10.97
C GLY A 33 -14.42 -8.90 -11.63
N ILE A 34 -14.63 -9.74 -12.64
CA ILE A 34 -15.88 -9.81 -13.40
C ILE A 34 -16.33 -11.27 -13.46
N ALA A 35 -17.60 -11.52 -13.21
CA ALA A 35 -18.21 -12.83 -13.35
C ALA A 35 -19.70 -12.71 -13.71
N SER A 36 -20.29 -13.84 -14.09
CA SER A 36 -21.69 -13.98 -14.52
C SER A 36 -22.22 -15.34 -14.05
N GLY A 37 -23.54 -15.55 -14.04
CA GLY A 37 -24.18 -16.78 -13.57
C GLY A 37 -24.49 -16.78 -12.06
N GLU A 38 -24.78 -17.96 -11.52
CA GLU A 38 -25.35 -18.14 -10.17
C GLU A 38 -24.40 -17.71 -9.04
N ASP A 39 -23.10 -18.01 -9.15
CA ASP A 39 -22.08 -17.67 -8.16
C ASP A 39 -21.26 -16.41 -8.52
N ARG A 40 -21.80 -15.56 -9.42
CA ARG A 40 -21.08 -14.40 -9.97
C ARG A 40 -20.53 -13.45 -8.91
N ALA A 41 -21.23 -13.26 -7.79
CA ALA A 41 -20.79 -12.39 -6.72
C ALA A 41 -19.49 -12.88 -6.06
N ILE A 42 -19.47 -14.17 -5.68
CA ILE A 42 -18.32 -14.82 -5.05
C ILE A 42 -17.15 -14.89 -6.04
N GLU A 43 -17.43 -15.29 -7.28
CA GLU A 43 -16.38 -15.39 -8.30
C GLU A 43 -15.77 -14.03 -8.66
N ALA A 44 -16.58 -12.99 -8.82
CA ALA A 44 -16.10 -11.65 -9.12
C ALA A 44 -15.26 -11.10 -7.96
N ALA A 45 -15.71 -11.29 -6.71
CA ALA A 45 -14.94 -10.92 -5.52
C ALA A 45 -13.58 -11.65 -5.48
N ARG A 46 -13.58 -12.97 -5.68
CA ARG A 46 -12.34 -13.76 -5.72
C ARG A 46 -11.40 -13.30 -6.83
N LYS A 47 -11.92 -13.01 -8.03
CA LYS A 47 -11.12 -12.48 -9.15
C LYS A 47 -10.55 -11.10 -8.82
N ALA A 48 -11.30 -10.24 -8.11
CA ALA A 48 -10.83 -8.92 -7.70
C ALA A 48 -9.67 -9.04 -6.72
N ILE A 49 -9.78 -9.89 -5.70
CA ILE A 49 -8.76 -10.13 -4.67
C ILE A 49 -7.47 -10.75 -5.23
N HIS A 50 -7.58 -11.53 -6.31
CA HIS A 50 -6.44 -12.20 -6.97
C HIS A 50 -6.05 -11.54 -8.30
N SER A 51 -6.50 -10.31 -8.54
CA SER A 51 -6.24 -9.61 -9.80
C SER A 51 -4.75 -9.34 -9.97
N LYS A 52 -4.21 -9.52 -11.18
CA LYS A 52 -2.77 -9.27 -11.49
C LYS A 52 -2.33 -7.81 -11.29
N LEU A 53 -3.28 -6.89 -11.10
CA LEU A 53 -3.02 -5.50 -10.74
C LEU A 53 -2.63 -5.33 -9.25
N LEU A 54 -2.91 -6.35 -8.44
CA LEU A 54 -2.44 -6.47 -7.07
C LEU A 54 -1.04 -7.11 -7.11
N GLU A 55 0.01 -6.29 -7.07
CA GLU A 55 1.40 -6.78 -6.95
C GLU A 55 1.64 -7.50 -5.60
N VAL A 56 0.77 -7.23 -4.62
CA VAL A 56 0.72 -7.83 -3.28
C VAL A 56 -0.73 -8.18 -3.00
N SER A 57 -0.99 -9.32 -2.36
CA SER A 57 -2.32 -9.75 -1.97
C SER A 57 -3.05 -8.68 -1.13
N ILE A 58 -4.39 -8.77 -1.07
CA ILE A 58 -5.19 -7.92 -0.17
C ILE A 58 -4.83 -8.10 1.31
N ASP A 59 -4.21 -9.24 1.63
CA ASP A 59 -3.71 -9.56 2.96
C ASP A 59 -2.77 -8.48 3.51
N GLY A 60 -3.07 -8.00 4.71
CA GLY A 60 -2.33 -6.95 5.39
C GLY A 60 -2.91 -5.54 5.28
N ALA A 61 -3.92 -5.32 4.43
CA ALA A 61 -4.67 -4.06 4.40
C ALA A 61 -5.51 -3.85 5.66
N THR A 62 -5.67 -2.61 6.12
CA THR A 62 -6.54 -2.27 7.26
C THR A 62 -7.89 -1.73 6.83
N ASP A 63 -7.95 -1.10 5.65
CA ASP A 63 -9.16 -0.50 5.14
C ASP A 63 -9.32 -0.82 3.64
N ALA A 64 -10.55 -1.03 3.20
CA ALA A 64 -10.87 -1.25 1.80
C ALA A 64 -12.13 -0.49 1.35
N ILE A 65 -12.14 -0.12 0.07
CA ILE A 65 -13.31 0.38 -0.64
C ILE A 65 -13.72 -0.66 -1.68
N VAL A 66 -14.98 -1.07 -1.65
CA VAL A 66 -15.53 -2.07 -2.56
C VAL A 66 -16.68 -1.45 -3.34
N ASN A 67 -16.55 -1.37 -4.67
CA ASN A 67 -17.67 -1.02 -5.54
C ASN A 67 -18.18 -2.27 -6.24
N ILE A 68 -19.48 -2.53 -6.12
CA ILE A 68 -20.16 -3.62 -6.80
C ILE A 68 -21.04 -3.02 -7.87
N THR A 69 -20.79 -3.36 -9.13
CA THR A 69 -21.60 -2.89 -10.26
C THR A 69 -22.22 -4.07 -10.97
N SER A 70 -23.51 -3.99 -11.27
CA SER A 70 -24.25 -5.09 -11.87
C SER A 70 -25.40 -4.56 -12.73
N GLY A 71 -26.06 -5.46 -13.44
CA GLY A 71 -27.40 -5.22 -14.00
C GLY A 71 -28.46 -4.94 -12.93
N THR A 72 -29.70 -4.81 -13.38
CA THR A 72 -30.87 -4.52 -12.52
C THR A 72 -31.22 -5.61 -11.51
N ASN A 73 -30.60 -6.79 -11.64
CA ASN A 73 -30.99 -8.01 -10.93
C ASN A 73 -30.11 -8.33 -9.72
N ILE A 74 -29.41 -7.34 -9.16
CA ILE A 74 -28.58 -7.56 -7.96
C ILE A 74 -29.42 -7.66 -6.70
N THR A 75 -29.08 -8.65 -5.89
CA THR A 75 -29.69 -8.89 -4.59
C THR A 75 -28.77 -8.47 -3.45
N LEU A 76 -29.37 -8.18 -2.29
CA LEU A 76 -28.60 -7.96 -1.06
C LEU A 76 -27.77 -9.19 -0.68
N PHE A 77 -28.27 -10.38 -0.99
CA PHE A 77 -27.58 -11.65 -0.72
C PHE A 77 -26.28 -11.77 -1.51
N GLU A 78 -26.30 -11.50 -2.82
CA GLU A 78 -25.09 -11.46 -3.65
C GLU A 78 -24.09 -10.42 -3.15
N THR A 79 -24.58 -9.23 -2.78
CA THR A 79 -23.74 -8.17 -2.21
C THR A 79 -23.01 -8.66 -0.95
N GLU A 80 -23.73 -9.29 -0.02
CA GLU A 80 -23.14 -9.82 1.21
C GLU A 80 -22.17 -10.97 0.95
N GLN A 81 -22.47 -11.85 -0.02
CA GLN A 81 -21.55 -12.92 -0.41
C GLN A 81 -20.22 -12.39 -0.93
N ALA A 82 -20.25 -11.37 -1.79
CA ALA A 82 -19.04 -10.73 -2.30
C ALA A 82 -18.22 -10.09 -1.17
N LEU A 83 -18.89 -9.38 -0.24
CA LEU A 83 -18.22 -8.75 0.91
C LEU A 83 -17.62 -9.79 1.86
N SER A 84 -18.33 -10.88 2.12
CA SER A 84 -17.87 -11.97 2.96
C SER A 84 -16.61 -12.63 2.37
N GLU A 85 -16.59 -12.90 1.06
CA GLU A 85 -15.40 -13.45 0.38
C GLU A 85 -14.19 -12.51 0.52
N ILE A 86 -14.40 -11.19 0.41
CA ILE A 86 -13.32 -10.20 0.60
C ILE A 86 -12.83 -10.19 2.05
N ARG A 87 -13.72 -10.19 3.05
CA ARG A 87 -13.34 -10.24 4.46
C ARG A 87 -12.56 -11.51 4.81
N ASN A 88 -12.98 -12.65 4.26
CA ASN A 88 -12.34 -13.94 4.53
C ASN A 88 -10.96 -14.08 3.87
N SER A 89 -10.57 -13.16 2.98
CA SER A 89 -9.29 -13.20 2.28
C SER A 89 -8.14 -12.52 3.05
N THR A 90 -8.42 -11.99 4.25
CA THR A 90 -7.45 -11.32 5.13
C THR A 90 -7.60 -11.83 6.55
N ASP A 91 -6.48 -12.03 7.24
CA ASP A 91 -6.47 -12.43 8.65
C ASP A 91 -6.70 -11.22 9.59
N ARG A 92 -6.61 -9.99 9.07
CA ARG A 92 -6.84 -8.75 9.82
C ARG A 92 -8.31 -8.33 9.74
N ASP A 93 -8.78 -7.65 10.79
CA ASP A 93 -10.07 -6.97 10.77
C ASP A 93 -10.03 -5.82 9.74
N LEU A 94 -10.71 -6.04 8.61
CA LEU A 94 -10.70 -5.16 7.46
C LEU A 94 -11.92 -4.23 7.52
N ASN A 95 -11.67 -2.94 7.67
CA ASN A 95 -12.72 -1.93 7.58
C ASN A 95 -13.13 -1.75 6.12
N ILE A 96 -14.30 -2.30 5.74
CA ILE A 96 -14.80 -2.23 4.38
C ILE A 96 -15.91 -1.18 4.26
N ILE A 97 -15.65 -0.18 3.43
CA ILE A 97 -16.68 0.71 2.89
C ILE A 97 -17.11 0.14 1.55
N TYR A 98 -18.41 -0.01 1.32
CA TYR A 98 -18.89 -0.55 0.05
C TYR A 98 -20.08 0.22 -0.50
N GLY A 99 -20.18 0.21 -1.81
CA GLY A 99 -21.26 0.81 -2.58
C GLY A 99 -21.71 -0.13 -3.69
N THR A 100 -22.97 0.03 -4.09
CA THR A 100 -23.58 -0.81 -5.12
C THR A 100 -24.20 0.07 -6.17
N THR A 101 -23.75 -0.06 -7.41
CA THR A 101 -24.23 0.70 -8.57
C THR A 101 -24.94 -0.22 -9.55
N VAL A 102 -26.05 0.24 -10.13
CA VAL A 102 -26.75 -0.49 -11.19
C VAL A 102 -26.44 0.15 -12.52
N ASN A 103 -25.96 -0.67 -13.45
CA ASN A 103 -25.75 -0.30 -14.84
C ASN A 103 -26.63 -1.21 -15.72
N GLN A 104 -27.58 -0.62 -16.45
CA GLN A 104 -28.50 -1.35 -17.32
C GLN A 104 -27.82 -1.95 -18.55
N ASP A 105 -26.63 -1.47 -18.90
CA ASP A 105 -25.82 -2.04 -19.99
C ASP A 105 -25.13 -3.35 -19.57
N LEU A 106 -25.07 -3.62 -18.26
CA LEU A 106 -24.63 -4.90 -17.72
C LEU A 106 -25.84 -5.83 -17.62
N ASP A 107 -25.78 -6.95 -18.33
CA ASP A 107 -26.86 -7.93 -18.35
C ASP A 107 -26.76 -8.83 -17.10
N ASP A 108 -26.18 -10.02 -17.25
CA ASP A 108 -25.92 -10.93 -16.12
C ASP A 108 -24.55 -10.74 -15.47
N GLU A 109 -23.76 -9.76 -15.93
CA GLU A 109 -22.42 -9.51 -15.41
C GLU A 109 -22.45 -8.74 -14.09
N LEU A 110 -21.57 -9.16 -13.18
CA LEU A 110 -21.29 -8.49 -11.92
C LEU A 110 -19.79 -8.17 -11.87
N ILE A 111 -19.50 -6.90 -11.65
CA ILE A 111 -18.16 -6.31 -11.56
C ILE A 111 -17.92 -5.92 -10.12
N VAL A 112 -16.87 -6.49 -9.52
CA VAL A 112 -16.38 -6.09 -8.19
C VAL A 112 -15.05 -5.37 -8.38
N THR A 113 -14.99 -4.14 -7.88
CA THR A 113 -13.74 -3.37 -7.78
C THR A 113 -13.38 -3.21 -6.31
N VAL A 114 -12.19 -3.64 -5.93
CA VAL A 114 -11.66 -3.55 -4.58
C VAL A 114 -10.46 -2.63 -4.58
N ILE A 115 -10.42 -1.71 -3.62
CA ILE A 115 -9.28 -0.82 -3.38
C ILE A 115 -8.86 -1.02 -1.94
N ALA A 116 -7.72 -1.65 -1.72
CA ALA A 116 -7.17 -1.92 -0.40
C ALA A 116 -6.14 -0.84 -0.04
N THR A 117 -6.18 -0.37 1.20
CA THR A 117 -5.34 0.72 1.70
C THR A 117 -4.89 0.43 3.14
N GLY A 118 -3.97 1.24 3.66
CA GLY A 118 -3.49 1.06 5.02
C GLY A 118 -2.52 -0.12 5.15
N TYR A 119 -1.83 -0.45 4.06
CA TYR A 119 -0.69 -1.35 4.13
C TYR A 119 0.34 -0.74 5.06
N GLU A 120 0.57 -1.43 6.17
CA GLU A 120 1.72 -1.13 7.01
C GLU A 120 2.95 -1.41 6.16
N LEU A 121 3.62 -0.34 5.73
CA LEU A 121 5.01 -0.43 5.32
C LEU A 121 5.75 -0.88 6.57
N LYS A 122 5.77 -2.20 6.82
CA LYS A 122 6.83 -2.80 7.61
C LYS A 122 8.07 -2.46 6.81
N ALA A 123 8.70 -1.33 7.13
CA ALA A 123 10.10 -1.14 6.85
C ALA A 123 10.71 -2.48 7.21
N LYS A 124 11.31 -3.16 6.23
CA LYS A 124 12.12 -4.35 6.50
C LYS A 124 13.36 -3.85 7.25
N ASP A 125 13.18 -3.35 8.47
CA ASP A 125 14.25 -3.06 9.44
C ASP A 125 15.00 -4.34 9.80
N SER A 126 14.33 -5.48 9.61
CA SER A 126 14.95 -6.80 9.61
C SER A 126 16.09 -6.95 8.61
N THR A 127 16.17 -6.14 7.53
CA THR A 127 17.32 -6.21 6.62
C THR A 127 18.56 -5.58 7.23
N ILE A 128 18.42 -4.46 7.94
CA ILE A 128 19.55 -3.78 8.57
C ILE A 128 20.00 -4.52 9.82
N GLU A 129 19.08 -5.03 10.63
CA GLU A 129 19.42 -5.78 11.85
C GLU A 129 20.03 -7.15 11.55
N ASN A 130 19.52 -7.86 10.54
CA ASN A 130 20.13 -9.12 10.10
C ASN A 130 21.47 -8.89 9.39
N LEU A 131 21.61 -7.83 8.59
CA LEU A 131 22.89 -7.47 7.96
C LEU A 131 23.93 -7.03 9.00
N ALA A 132 23.53 -6.24 10.00
CA ALA A 132 24.38 -5.84 11.12
C ALA A 132 24.86 -7.06 11.92
N SER A 133 23.96 -8.01 12.18
CA SER A 133 24.28 -9.27 12.88
C SER A 133 25.23 -10.16 12.07
N GLU A 134 25.04 -10.22 10.75
CA GLU A 134 25.91 -11.01 9.86
C GLU A 134 27.31 -10.38 9.70
N ILE A 135 27.39 -9.05 9.65
CA ILE A 135 28.67 -8.32 9.69
C ILE A 135 29.35 -8.53 11.05
N PHE A 136 28.61 -8.45 12.16
CA PHE A 136 29.16 -8.65 13.50
C PHE A 136 29.78 -10.04 13.69
N ASN A 137 29.13 -11.09 13.19
CA ASN A 137 29.60 -12.47 13.34
C ASN A 137 30.79 -12.82 12.43
N LYS A 138 30.99 -12.10 11.32
CA LYS A 138 32.09 -12.34 10.36
C LYS A 138 33.31 -11.44 10.57
N THR A 139 33.25 -10.48 11.48
CA THR A 139 34.33 -9.50 11.70
C THR A 139 35.19 -9.91 12.90
N SER A 140 36.51 -9.95 12.70
CA SER A 140 37.47 -10.30 13.77
C SER A 140 37.54 -9.22 14.86
N ASP A 141 37.84 -9.61 16.11
CA ASP A 141 37.92 -8.70 17.28
C ASP A 141 38.83 -7.48 17.08
N GLU A 142 39.83 -7.60 16.21
CA GLU A 142 40.78 -6.54 15.88
C GLU A 142 40.13 -5.43 15.02
N GLN A 143 39.21 -5.79 14.12
CA GLN A 143 38.50 -4.84 13.25
C GLN A 143 37.37 -4.10 14.00
N LEU A 144 36.78 -4.71 15.04
CA LEU A 144 35.76 -4.08 15.91
C LEU A 144 36.32 -2.92 16.75
N LYS A 145 37.61 -2.93 17.10
CA LYS A 145 38.27 -1.84 17.83
C LYS A 145 38.47 -0.60 16.94
N LEU A 146 38.80 -0.79 15.66
CA LEU A 146 38.94 0.31 14.71
C LEU A 146 37.60 1.00 14.42
N THR A 147 36.51 0.25 14.23
CA THR A 147 35.18 0.83 13.99
C THR A 147 34.61 1.52 15.23
N ARG A 148 34.77 0.96 16.44
CA ARG A 148 34.38 1.65 17.68
C ARG A 148 35.14 2.96 17.91
N SER A 149 36.40 3.05 17.48
CA SER A 149 37.17 4.29 17.55
C SER A 149 36.71 5.34 16.54
N GLY A 150 36.09 4.95 15.42
CA GLY A 150 35.54 5.86 14.41
C GLY A 150 34.14 6.40 14.74
N LEU A 151 33.32 5.63 15.46
CA LEU A 151 31.98 6.04 15.90
C LEU A 151 31.97 6.97 17.13
N LYS A 152 33.10 7.13 17.82
CA LYS A 152 33.19 7.91 19.06
C LYS A 152 33.40 9.42 18.88
N ASN A 153 33.42 9.90 17.63
CA ASN A 153 33.50 11.34 17.31
C ASN A 153 32.20 11.79 16.66
N GLN A 154 31.14 11.88 17.46
CA GLN A 154 29.99 12.74 17.21
C GLN A 154 29.27 12.95 18.54
N ASP A 155 29.95 13.63 19.46
CA ASP A 155 29.24 14.39 20.48
C ASP A 155 28.54 15.52 19.72
N TYR A 156 27.23 15.34 19.48
CA TYR A 156 26.36 16.44 19.09
C TYR A 156 26.25 17.35 20.32
N GLU A 157 26.91 18.51 20.29
CA GLU A 157 26.59 19.61 21.21
C GLU A 157 25.18 20.08 20.88
N GLU A 158 24.25 19.93 21.82
CA GLU A 158 22.97 20.64 21.80
C GLU A 158 23.25 22.14 21.88
N GLN A 159 22.97 22.88 20.80
CA GLN A 159 22.88 24.34 20.82
C GLN A 159 21.44 24.74 20.51
N ASP A 160 20.86 25.47 21.46
CA ASP A 160 19.53 26.08 21.42
C ASP A 160 19.28 26.83 20.11
N ASP A 161 18.22 26.45 19.39
CA ASP A 161 17.76 27.12 18.17
C ASP A 161 17.00 28.41 18.54
N ASP A 162 17.69 29.54 18.46
CA ASP A 162 17.06 30.84 18.17
C ASP A 162 17.88 31.59 17.11
N VAL A 163 17.17 32.16 16.12
CA VAL A 163 17.56 33.20 15.13
C VAL A 163 17.87 32.78 13.68
N PHE A 164 16.83 32.92 12.83
CA PHE A 164 16.75 33.59 11.51
C PHE A 164 17.89 33.52 10.47
N ASP A 165 17.56 32.87 9.35
CA ASP A 165 17.77 33.20 7.91
C ASP A 165 19.13 33.76 7.40
N LYS A 166 19.80 32.97 6.55
CA LYS A 166 20.37 33.38 5.25
C LYS A 166 20.85 32.17 4.41
N PRO A 167 20.75 32.21 3.07
CA PRO A 167 21.10 31.08 2.21
C PRO A 167 22.62 31.01 1.97
N GLN A 168 23.23 29.83 2.13
CA GLN A 168 24.65 29.61 1.83
C GLN A 168 24.87 28.58 0.71
N GLU A 169 25.74 28.97 -0.22
CA GLU A 169 26.10 28.31 -1.47
C GLU A 169 26.61 26.87 -1.30
N GLY A 170 26.25 26.01 -2.27
CA GLY A 170 26.60 24.60 -2.30
C GLY A 170 28.11 24.35 -2.38
N LYS A 171 28.66 23.66 -1.37
CA LYS A 171 29.99 23.05 -1.43
C LYS A 171 30.04 22.01 -2.55
N LYS A 172 30.86 22.26 -3.58
CA LYS A 172 31.17 21.30 -4.65
C LYS A 172 31.68 19.99 -4.05
N ARG A 173 30.89 18.92 -4.18
CA ARG A 173 31.28 17.57 -3.78
C ARG A 173 32.36 17.07 -4.76
N SER A 174 33.56 16.79 -4.25
CA SER A 174 34.65 16.23 -5.05
C SER A 174 34.38 14.77 -5.38
N ILE A 175 34.46 14.42 -6.66
CA ILE A 175 34.24 13.06 -7.13
C ILE A 175 35.44 12.18 -6.73
N PRO A 176 35.24 11.02 -6.09
CA PRO A 176 36.32 10.11 -5.72
C PRO A 176 37.10 9.56 -6.94
N SER A 177 38.40 9.37 -6.74
CA SER A 177 39.39 8.98 -7.78
C SER A 177 39.03 7.70 -8.58
N TRP A 178 38.22 6.80 -8.02
CA TRP A 178 37.82 5.56 -8.69
C TRP A 178 36.78 5.75 -9.83
N LEU A 179 36.01 6.86 -9.83
CA LEU A 179 34.99 7.15 -10.85
C LEU A 179 35.60 7.80 -12.12
N ALA A 180 36.78 8.39 -12.01
CA ALA A 180 37.43 9.08 -13.12
C ALA A 180 38.11 8.12 -14.13
N LYS A 181 38.19 6.82 -13.84
CA LYS A 181 39.08 5.88 -14.57
C LYS A 181 38.35 4.80 -15.39
N LYS A 182 37.03 4.83 -15.50
CA LYS A 182 36.27 3.90 -16.36
C LYS A 182 35.70 4.65 -17.57
N GLY A 183 36.52 4.83 -18.59
CA GLY A 183 36.12 5.54 -19.80
C GLY A 183 37.23 5.72 -20.83
N LYS A 184 37.97 4.65 -21.15
CA LYS A 184 38.63 4.49 -22.46
C LYS A 184 38.65 3.00 -22.83
N PHE A 185 38.19 2.74 -24.06
CA PHE A 185 38.03 1.49 -24.79
C PHE A 185 36.70 0.76 -24.58
#